data_AF-A0A2K2FTK0-F1
#
_entry.id   AF-A0A2K2FTK0-F1
#
_cell.length_a   1.000
_cell.length_b   1.000
_cell.length_c   1.000
_cell.angle_alpha   90.00
_cell.angle_beta   90.00
_cell.angle_gamma   90.00
#
_symmetry.space_group_name_H-M   'P 1'
#
loop_
_entity.id
_entity.type
_entity.pdbx_description
1 polymer ?
#
loop_
_entity_poly.entity_id
_entity_poly.type
_entity_poly.pdbx_seq_one_letter_code
_entity_poly.pdbx_strand_id
1 'polypeptide(L)'
;MAVTQADIAAFASRLGCTVNQIAAVATVESSGGGFDKFGRPKILFERHLFHRQTGGKWSPSAYSDATAGGYAVDSWDKLGMACGKDPDAAFGSCSWGKFQVLGLHWSKLGYASPYALALSTVKGEAAHYELLARYIEKNGLTDALRALSRDPDDCRAFARAYNGPGYETYKYHTKLAAAMA
;
A
#
# COMPACT_ATOMS: atom_id res chain seq x y z
N MET A 1 1.49 12.95 -12.18
CA MET A 1 1.15 14.25 -11.58
C MET A 1 1.11 14.11 -10.07
N ALA A 2 1.61 15.11 -9.34
CA ALA A 2 1.53 15.16 -7.88
C ALA A 2 0.07 15.36 -7.43
N VAL A 3 -0.23 14.93 -6.20
CA VAL A 3 -1.54 15.20 -5.59
C VAL A 3 -1.66 16.70 -5.26
N THR A 4 -2.84 17.28 -5.42
CA THR A 4 -3.09 18.67 -5.02
C THR A 4 -3.68 18.76 -3.61
N GLN A 5 -3.63 19.94 -3.01
CA GLN A 5 -4.30 20.19 -1.73
C GLN A 5 -5.82 20.00 -1.82
N ALA A 6 -6.42 20.33 -2.98
CA ALA A 6 -7.84 20.12 -3.24
C ALA A 6 -8.20 18.63 -3.29
N ASP A 7 -7.36 17.79 -3.90
CA ASP A 7 -7.54 16.33 -3.89
C ASP A 7 -7.50 15.79 -2.46
N ILE A 8 -6.51 16.20 -1.66
CA ILE A 8 -6.39 15.76 -0.26
C ILE A 8 -7.62 16.19 0.53
N ALA A 9 -8.12 17.40 0.35
CA ALA A 9 -9.35 17.88 1.01
C ALA A 9 -10.57 17.06 0.58
N ALA A 10 -10.68 16.65 -0.68
CA ALA A 10 -11.75 15.79 -1.15
C ALA A 10 -11.70 14.40 -0.51
N PHE A 11 -10.51 13.81 -0.37
CA PHE A 11 -10.35 12.53 0.35
C PHE A 11 -10.64 12.65 1.84
N ALA A 12 -10.25 13.76 2.47
CA ALA A 12 -10.53 14.04 3.88
C ALA A 12 -12.04 14.12 4.12
N SER A 13 -12.75 14.85 3.26
CA SER A 13 -14.20 14.92 3.25
C SER A 13 -14.85 13.54 3.07
N ARG A 14 -14.40 12.74 2.08
CA ARG A 14 -14.89 11.38 1.83
C ARG A 14 -14.75 10.47 3.05
N LEU A 15 -13.61 10.53 3.72
CA LEU A 15 -13.31 9.69 4.89
C LEU A 15 -13.88 10.30 6.19
N GLY A 16 -14.42 11.52 6.15
CA GLY A 16 -14.91 12.25 7.32
C GLY A 16 -13.81 12.50 8.35
N CYS A 17 -12.60 12.81 7.89
CA CYS A 17 -11.44 13.11 8.72
C CYS A 17 -10.85 14.48 8.36
N THR A 18 -9.82 14.91 9.09
CA THR A 18 -9.13 16.17 8.78
C THR A 18 -8.06 15.96 7.71
N VAL A 19 -7.72 17.03 7.00
CA VAL A 19 -6.58 17.02 6.06
C VAL A 19 -5.28 16.63 6.79
N ASN A 20 -5.09 17.09 8.04
CA ASN A 20 -3.93 16.74 8.85
C ASN A 20 -3.82 15.22 9.08
N GLN A 21 -4.94 14.53 9.33
CA GLN A 21 -4.92 13.07 9.52
C GLN A 21 -4.52 12.33 8.24
N ILE A 22 -5.01 12.74 7.08
CA ILE A 22 -4.55 12.18 5.80
C ILE A 22 -3.07 12.50 5.55
N ALA A 23 -2.64 13.72 5.84
CA ALA A 23 -1.25 14.13 5.68
C ALA A 23 -0.31 13.37 6.61
N ALA A 24 -0.74 13.07 7.84
CA ALA A 24 0.02 12.27 8.80
C ALA A 24 0.19 10.83 8.29
N VAL A 25 -0.90 10.18 7.85
CA VAL A 25 -0.82 8.87 7.20
C VAL A 25 0.09 8.94 5.98
N ALA A 26 -0.04 9.97 5.14
CA ALA A 26 0.79 10.06 3.95
C ALA A 26 2.27 10.28 4.26
N THR A 27 2.59 10.98 5.34
CA THR A 27 3.97 11.19 5.81
C THR A 27 4.59 9.90 6.32
N VAL A 28 3.83 9.11 7.08
CA VAL A 28 4.35 7.90 7.74
C VAL A 28 4.33 6.68 6.84
N GLU A 29 3.26 6.51 6.06
CA GLU A 29 3.03 5.34 5.23
C GLU A 29 3.59 5.49 3.82
N SER A 30 4.24 6.62 3.50
CA SER A 30 4.98 6.78 2.26
C SER A 30 6.48 6.75 2.48
N SER A 31 7.19 6.07 1.56
CA SER A 31 8.64 6.19 1.41
C SER A 31 9.00 7.38 0.48
N GLY A 32 8.27 8.49 0.59
CA GLY A 32 8.35 9.65 -0.29
C GLY A 32 7.33 9.63 -1.44
N GLY A 33 7.76 9.91 -2.67
CA GLY A 33 6.87 9.96 -3.84
C GLY A 33 6.29 8.59 -4.24
N GLY A 34 5.17 8.60 -4.97
CA GLY A 34 4.51 7.38 -5.44
C GLY A 34 5.12 6.71 -6.68
N PHE A 35 6.10 7.36 -7.32
CA PHE A 35 6.74 6.91 -8.55
C PHE A 35 8.25 6.71 -8.36
N ASP A 36 8.84 5.77 -9.10
CA ASP A 36 10.27 5.54 -9.15
C ASP A 36 10.99 6.52 -10.10
N LYS A 37 12.31 6.41 -10.21
CA LYS A 37 13.14 7.28 -11.06
C LYS A 37 12.83 7.18 -12.57
N PHE A 38 12.08 6.16 -12.98
CA PHE A 38 11.65 5.93 -14.37
C PHE A 38 10.21 6.37 -14.60
N GLY A 39 9.55 7.00 -13.63
CA GLY A 39 8.16 7.44 -13.73
C GLY A 39 7.14 6.30 -13.63
N ARG A 40 7.55 5.12 -13.17
CA ARG A 40 6.64 3.99 -12.92
C ARG A 40 6.13 4.04 -11.49
N PRO A 41 4.92 3.54 -11.16
CA PRO A 41 4.50 3.40 -9.77
C PRO A 41 5.56 2.63 -8.97
N LYS A 42 5.88 3.10 -7.76
CA LYS A 42 6.75 2.33 -6.86
C LYS A 42 6.07 1.02 -6.53
N ILE A 43 6.84 -0.06 -6.53
CA ILE A 43 6.32 -1.38 -6.18
C ILE A 43 7.26 -2.15 -5.27
N LEU A 44 6.65 -3.01 -4.45
CA LEU A 44 7.34 -4.07 -3.72
C LEU A 44 6.73 -5.41 -4.14
N PHE A 45 7.55 -6.29 -4.71
CA PHE A 45 7.12 -7.63 -5.08
C PHE A 45 7.36 -8.63 -3.95
N GLU A 46 6.29 -9.25 -3.46
CA GLU A 46 6.30 -10.17 -2.34
C GLU A 46 6.35 -11.62 -2.82
N ARG A 47 7.57 -12.16 -3.03
CA ARG A 47 7.79 -13.51 -3.57
C ARG A 47 7.06 -14.63 -2.81
N HIS A 48 6.83 -14.43 -1.52
CA HIS A 48 6.12 -15.38 -0.66
C HIS A 48 4.61 -15.39 -0.87
N LEU A 49 4.04 -14.27 -1.31
CA LEU A 49 2.64 -14.21 -1.73
C LEU A 49 2.46 -14.89 -3.09
N PHE A 50 3.42 -14.74 -4.00
CA PHE A 50 3.38 -15.43 -5.29
C PHE A 50 3.51 -16.95 -5.12
N HIS A 51 4.45 -17.39 -4.27
CA HIS A 51 4.57 -18.78 -3.85
C HIS A 51 3.22 -19.31 -3.34
N ARG A 52 2.59 -18.61 -2.39
CA ARG A 52 1.30 -19.02 -1.82
C ARG A 52 0.19 -19.10 -2.87
N GLN A 53 0.08 -18.12 -3.76
CA GLN A 53 -0.96 -18.09 -4.80
C GLN A 53 -0.79 -19.19 -5.85
N THR A 54 0.45 -19.59 -6.14
CA THR A 54 0.74 -20.61 -7.16
C THR A 54 0.99 -22.01 -6.60
N GLY A 55 0.73 -22.22 -5.30
CA GLY A 55 1.01 -23.48 -4.61
C GLY A 55 2.50 -23.86 -4.64
N GLY A 56 3.38 -22.86 -4.74
CA GLY A 56 4.83 -23.05 -4.80
C GLY A 56 5.37 -23.62 -6.10
N LYS A 57 4.55 -23.73 -7.16
CA LYS A 57 4.92 -24.34 -8.45
C LYS A 57 6.23 -23.82 -9.06
N TRP A 58 6.58 -22.55 -8.78
CA TRP A 58 7.72 -21.86 -9.36
C TRP A 58 8.84 -21.57 -8.34
N SER A 59 8.82 -22.24 -7.18
CA SER A 59 9.80 -22.09 -6.12
C SER A 59 10.90 -23.17 -6.14
N PRO A 60 12.11 -22.84 -5.68
CA PRO A 60 12.58 -21.49 -5.34
C PRO A 60 13.00 -20.70 -6.60
N SER A 61 12.74 -19.41 -6.60
CA SER A 61 13.23 -18.46 -7.60
C SER A 61 13.26 -17.04 -7.03
N ALA A 62 13.83 -16.09 -7.78
CA ALA A 62 13.88 -14.69 -7.35
C ALA A 62 12.48 -14.08 -7.08
N TYR A 63 11.45 -14.58 -7.75
CA TYR A 63 10.06 -14.11 -7.66
C TYR A 63 9.12 -15.11 -6.96
N SER A 64 9.62 -16.26 -6.47
CA SER A 64 8.79 -17.24 -5.77
C SER A 64 9.58 -18.00 -4.71
N ASP A 65 9.25 -17.84 -3.43
CA ASP A 65 9.86 -18.60 -2.31
C ASP A 65 8.88 -18.65 -1.13
N ALA A 66 8.89 -19.68 -0.29
CA ALA A 66 8.01 -19.73 0.88
C ALA A 66 8.32 -18.62 1.90
N THR A 67 9.54 -18.09 1.89
CA THR A 67 10.00 -17.02 2.78
C THR A 67 10.00 -15.66 2.10
N ALA A 68 9.68 -14.61 2.86
CA ALA A 68 9.80 -13.22 2.39
C ALA A 68 11.26 -12.86 2.05
N GLY A 69 11.47 -11.75 1.34
CA GLY A 69 12.81 -11.27 1.00
C GLY A 69 13.21 -11.43 -0.47
N GLY A 70 14.49 -11.71 -0.70
CA GLY A 70 15.08 -11.75 -2.04
C GLY A 70 15.22 -10.37 -2.68
N TYR A 71 15.45 -9.32 -1.90
CA TYR A 71 15.46 -7.92 -2.36
C TYR A 71 16.68 -7.51 -3.21
N ALA A 72 17.57 -8.45 -3.54
CA ALA A 72 18.68 -8.20 -4.47
C ALA A 72 18.21 -8.02 -5.92
N VAL A 73 17.03 -8.52 -6.27
CA VAL A 73 16.40 -8.34 -7.59
C VAL A 73 15.30 -7.30 -7.48
N ASP A 74 15.28 -6.37 -8.44
CA ASP A 74 14.29 -5.29 -8.50
C ASP A 74 12.86 -5.84 -8.59
N SER A 75 11.91 -5.14 -7.96
CA SER A 75 10.51 -5.56 -7.92
C SER A 75 9.86 -5.60 -9.30
N TRP A 76 10.25 -4.72 -10.23
CA TRP A 76 9.73 -4.74 -11.60
C TRP A 76 10.25 -5.93 -12.39
N ASP A 77 11.51 -6.32 -12.19
CA ASP A 77 12.08 -7.50 -12.82
C ASP A 77 11.40 -8.78 -12.29
N LYS A 78 11.16 -8.86 -10.97
CA LYS A 78 10.38 -9.95 -10.36
C LYS A 78 8.97 -10.03 -10.92
N LEU A 79 8.28 -8.89 -11.02
CA LEU A 79 6.95 -8.82 -11.60
C LEU A 79 6.96 -9.31 -13.05
N GLY A 80 7.91 -8.86 -13.87
CA GLY A 80 8.04 -9.31 -15.26
C GLY A 80 8.23 -10.83 -15.38
N MET A 81 9.14 -11.40 -14.58
CA MET A 81 9.36 -12.85 -14.56
C MET A 81 8.12 -13.64 -14.11
N ALA A 82 7.45 -13.17 -13.05
CA ALA A 82 6.26 -13.81 -12.50
C ALA A 82 5.05 -13.71 -13.45
N CYS A 83 4.88 -12.57 -14.13
CA CYS A 83 3.83 -12.37 -15.13
C CYS A 83 3.93 -13.36 -16.29
N GLY A 84 5.13 -13.80 -16.66
CA GLY A 84 5.31 -14.86 -17.65
C GLY A 84 4.84 -16.26 -17.20
N LYS A 85 4.44 -16.41 -15.93
CA LYS A 85 3.97 -17.67 -15.33
C LYS A 85 2.50 -17.61 -14.95
N ASP A 86 2.11 -16.58 -14.21
CA ASP A 86 0.75 -16.35 -13.76
C ASP A 86 0.54 -14.84 -13.53
N PRO A 87 -0.04 -14.12 -14.51
CA PRO A 87 -0.22 -12.67 -14.43
C PRO A 87 -1.05 -12.23 -13.22
N ASP A 88 -2.17 -12.90 -12.93
CA ASP A 88 -3.06 -12.49 -11.85
C ASP A 88 -2.38 -12.67 -10.49
N ALA A 89 -1.73 -13.81 -10.27
CA ALA A 89 -0.94 -14.03 -9.07
C ALA A 89 0.24 -13.04 -8.96
N ALA A 90 0.90 -12.72 -10.08
CA ALA A 90 2.04 -11.79 -10.11
C ALA A 90 1.62 -10.36 -9.70
N PHE A 91 0.60 -9.79 -10.34
CA PHE A 91 0.09 -8.47 -9.98
C PHE A 91 -0.53 -8.45 -8.57
N GLY A 92 -1.18 -9.55 -8.17
CA GLY A 92 -1.72 -9.72 -6.81
C GLY A 92 -0.64 -9.79 -5.73
N SER A 93 0.55 -10.29 -6.05
CA SER A 93 1.68 -10.41 -5.11
C SER A 93 2.50 -9.13 -4.98
N CYS A 94 2.02 -8.02 -5.51
CA CYS A 94 2.76 -6.78 -5.60
C CYS A 94 2.04 -5.67 -4.84
N SER A 95 2.78 -4.91 -4.03
CA SER A 95 2.29 -3.70 -3.36
C SER A 95 2.53 -2.48 -4.25
N TRP A 96 1.52 -1.62 -4.37
CA TRP A 96 1.49 -0.58 -5.41
C TRP A 96 1.46 0.85 -4.86
N GLY A 97 2.24 1.71 -5.51
CA GLY A 97 2.20 3.16 -5.35
C GLY A 97 2.69 3.65 -3.99
N LYS A 98 2.34 4.91 -3.69
CA LYS A 98 2.85 5.66 -2.53
C LYS A 98 2.63 4.97 -1.18
N PHE A 99 1.48 4.31 -1.02
CA PHE A 99 1.04 3.71 0.25
C PHE A 99 1.20 2.20 0.28
N GLN A 100 1.86 1.61 -0.74
CA GLN A 100 2.19 0.19 -0.83
C GLN A 100 0.98 -0.74 -0.55
N VAL A 101 -0.18 -0.40 -1.12
CA VAL A 101 -1.38 -1.25 -0.97
C VAL A 101 -1.22 -2.50 -1.83
N LEU A 102 -1.39 -3.66 -1.21
CA LEU A 102 -1.17 -4.96 -1.84
C LEU A 102 -2.26 -5.27 -2.91
N GLY A 103 -1.82 -5.63 -4.11
CA GLY A 103 -2.67 -5.95 -5.26
C GLY A 103 -3.63 -7.11 -5.01
N LEU A 104 -3.31 -8.02 -4.09
CA LEU A 104 -4.16 -9.14 -3.66
C LEU A 104 -5.54 -8.66 -3.18
N HIS A 105 -5.67 -7.42 -2.72
CA HIS A 105 -6.92 -6.86 -2.24
C HIS A 105 -7.83 -6.30 -3.36
N TRP A 106 -7.45 -6.42 -4.63
CA TRP A 106 -8.15 -5.82 -5.77
C TRP A 106 -9.68 -5.98 -5.71
N SER A 107 -10.16 -7.20 -5.45
CA SER A 107 -11.59 -7.52 -5.44
C SER A 107 -12.30 -6.83 -4.28
N LYS A 108 -11.71 -6.91 -3.07
CA LYS A 108 -12.21 -6.22 -1.87
C LYS A 108 -12.26 -4.70 -2.05
N LEU A 109 -11.29 -4.15 -2.79
CA LEU A 109 -11.19 -2.72 -3.10
C LEU A 109 -12.05 -2.29 -4.30
N GLY A 110 -12.78 -3.22 -4.92
CA GLY A 110 -13.72 -2.95 -6.01
C GLY A 110 -13.07 -2.70 -7.36
N TYR A 111 -11.88 -3.25 -7.60
CA TYR A 111 -11.27 -3.30 -8.93
C TYR A 111 -11.73 -4.56 -9.67
N ALA A 112 -11.62 -4.56 -11.00
CA ALA A 112 -12.01 -5.71 -11.82
C ALA A 112 -10.99 -6.86 -11.80
N SER A 113 -9.74 -6.55 -11.48
CA SER A 113 -8.61 -7.49 -11.50
C SER A 113 -7.40 -6.89 -10.76
N PRO A 114 -6.36 -7.69 -10.43
CA PRO A 114 -5.15 -7.16 -9.81
C PRO A 114 -4.39 -6.20 -10.75
N TYR A 115 -4.41 -6.43 -12.07
CA TYR A 115 -3.82 -5.50 -13.03
C TYR A 115 -4.64 -4.20 -13.20
N ALA A 116 -5.97 -4.23 -13.03
CA ALA A 116 -6.79 -3.02 -13.03
C ALA A 116 -6.46 -2.12 -11.83
N LEU A 117 -6.21 -2.71 -10.65
CA LEU A 117 -5.69 -2.00 -9.49
C LEU A 117 -4.33 -1.38 -9.81
N ALA A 118 -3.40 -2.19 -10.32
CA ALA A 118 -2.06 -1.74 -10.66
C ALA A 118 -2.07 -0.57 -11.66
N LEU A 119 -2.79 -0.71 -12.77
CA LEU A 119 -2.91 0.32 -13.81
C LEU A 119 -3.56 1.61 -13.30
N SER A 120 -4.46 1.52 -12.31
CA SER A 120 -5.05 2.72 -11.71
C SER A 120 -3.98 3.64 -11.11
N THR A 121 -2.90 3.07 -10.56
CA THR A 121 -1.82 3.83 -9.92
C THR A 121 -0.94 4.60 -10.90
N VAL A 122 -0.97 4.26 -12.19
CA VAL A 122 -0.22 4.98 -13.24
C VAL A 122 -0.78 6.39 -13.47
N LYS A 123 -2.06 6.61 -13.16
CA LYS A 123 -2.77 7.88 -13.44
C LYS A 123 -2.21 9.08 -12.69
N GLY A 124 -1.54 8.88 -11.56
CA GLY A 124 -0.96 9.95 -10.75
C GLY A 124 -1.09 9.69 -9.26
N GLU A 125 -0.50 10.57 -8.43
CA GLU A 125 -0.53 10.37 -6.98
C GLU A 125 -1.96 10.43 -6.41
N ALA A 126 -2.87 11.24 -6.98
CA ALA A 126 -4.28 11.23 -6.57
C ALA A 126 -4.93 9.83 -6.66
N ALA A 127 -4.52 9.00 -7.63
CA ALA A 127 -4.98 7.62 -7.71
C ALA A 127 -4.39 6.71 -6.61
N HIS A 128 -3.24 7.06 -6.05
CA HIS A 128 -2.68 6.36 -4.90
C HIS A 128 -3.49 6.70 -3.64
N TYR A 129 -3.93 7.96 -3.49
CA TYR A 129 -4.84 8.35 -2.41
C TYR A 129 -6.23 7.72 -2.57
N GLU A 130 -6.74 7.58 -3.79
CA GLU A 130 -7.96 6.81 -4.05
C GLU A 130 -7.81 5.35 -3.60
N LEU A 131 -6.68 4.72 -3.90
CA LEU A 131 -6.39 3.35 -3.46
C LEU A 131 -6.30 3.24 -1.92
N LEU A 132 -5.66 4.22 -1.26
CA LEU A 132 -5.62 4.32 0.20
C LEU A 132 -7.01 4.51 0.80
N ALA A 133 -7.82 5.43 0.26
CA ALA A 133 -9.17 5.69 0.75
C ALA A 133 -10.05 4.44 0.67
N ARG A 134 -10.02 3.73 -0.46
CA ARG A 134 -10.69 2.44 -0.62
C ARG A 134 -10.20 1.42 0.42
N TYR A 135 -8.89 1.35 0.66
CA TYR A 135 -8.33 0.44 1.64
C TYR A 135 -8.84 0.75 3.04
N ILE A 136 -8.85 2.02 3.45
CA ILE A 136 -9.33 2.47 4.76
C ILE A 136 -10.81 2.10 4.94
N GLU A 137 -11.65 2.43 3.96
CA GLU A 137 -13.09 2.15 4.02
C GLU A 137 -13.38 0.64 4.06
N LYS A 138 -12.75 -0.13 3.17
CA LYS A 138 -13.06 -1.56 3.02
C LYS A 138 -12.48 -2.43 4.13
N ASN A 139 -11.48 -1.94 4.86
CA ASN A 139 -10.92 -2.63 6.01
C ASN A 139 -11.45 -2.09 7.35
N GLY A 140 -12.36 -1.11 7.35
CA GLY A 140 -12.95 -0.58 8.57
C GLY A 140 -11.99 0.28 9.40
N LEU A 141 -11.02 0.94 8.77
CA LEU A 141 -10.04 1.79 9.45
C LEU A 141 -10.52 3.23 9.62
N THR A 142 -11.71 3.58 9.13
CA THR A 142 -12.20 4.97 9.11
C THR A 142 -12.26 5.59 10.51
N ASP A 143 -12.78 4.88 11.51
CA ASP A 143 -12.86 5.42 12.88
C ASP A 143 -11.48 5.52 13.53
N ALA A 144 -10.60 4.56 13.27
CA ALA A 144 -9.22 4.61 13.73
C ALA A 144 -8.43 5.77 13.07
N LEU A 145 -8.70 6.08 11.80
CA LEU A 145 -8.14 7.25 11.11
C LEU A 145 -8.62 8.55 11.76
N ARG A 146 -9.91 8.64 12.08
CA ARG A 146 -10.52 9.82 12.70
C ARG A 146 -10.05 10.03 14.15
N ALA A 147 -9.62 8.97 14.81
CA ALA A 147 -9.06 9.03 16.15
C ALA A 147 -7.60 9.54 16.17
N LEU A 148 -6.88 9.53 15.03
CA LEU A 148 -5.49 9.97 15.00
C LEU A 148 -5.33 11.36 15.61
N SER A 149 -4.41 11.47 16.55
CA SER A 149 -4.13 12.69 17.32
C SER A 149 -2.62 12.81 17.58
N ARG A 150 -2.21 13.78 18.41
CA ARG A 150 -0.82 13.93 18.85
C ARG A 150 -0.44 12.92 19.94
N ASP A 151 -1.40 12.14 20.44
CA ASP A 151 -1.17 11.05 21.38
C ASP A 151 -0.83 9.75 20.61
N PRO A 152 0.34 9.14 20.85
CA PRO A 152 0.69 7.84 20.27
C PRO A 152 -0.31 6.73 20.57
N ASP A 153 -1.03 6.78 21.69
CA ASP A 153 -1.98 5.73 22.06
C ASP A 153 -3.24 5.75 21.17
N ASP A 154 -3.73 6.93 20.80
CA ASP A 154 -4.82 7.10 19.82
C ASP A 154 -4.45 6.55 18.44
N CYS A 155 -3.15 6.53 18.11
CA CYS A 155 -2.65 6.08 16.81
C CYS A 155 -2.47 4.57 16.69
N ARG A 156 -2.54 3.81 17.80
CA ARG A 156 -2.24 2.37 17.82
C ARG A 156 -3.22 1.55 17.00
N ALA A 157 -4.51 1.87 17.09
CA ALA A 157 -5.55 1.13 16.38
C ALA A 157 -5.33 1.19 14.87
N PHE A 158 -5.09 2.38 14.33
CA PHE A 158 -4.80 2.56 12.91
C PHE A 158 -3.47 1.89 12.53
N ALA A 159 -2.40 2.15 13.29
CA ALA A 159 -1.08 1.62 12.99
C ALA A 159 -1.06 0.08 12.95
N ARG A 160 -1.73 -0.58 13.90
CA ARG A 160 -1.85 -2.04 13.95
C ARG A 160 -2.68 -2.59 12.78
N ALA A 161 -3.78 -1.93 12.44
CA ALA A 161 -4.65 -2.37 11.36
C ALA A 161 -4.01 -2.19 9.97
N TYR A 162 -3.21 -1.14 9.80
CA TYR A 162 -2.54 -0.83 8.53
C TYR A 162 -1.22 -1.59 8.36
N ASN A 163 -0.37 -1.62 9.38
CA ASN A 163 1.00 -2.19 9.31
C ASN A 163 1.12 -3.60 9.92
N GLY A 164 0.04 -4.12 10.49
CA GLY A 164 0.00 -5.44 11.11
C GLY A 164 0.58 -5.50 12.54
N PRO A 165 0.72 -6.70 13.12
CA PRO A 165 1.09 -6.87 14.53
C PRO A 165 2.48 -6.35 14.88
N GLY A 166 3.39 -6.22 13.90
CA GLY A 166 4.74 -5.69 14.08
C GLY A 166 4.83 -4.15 14.18
N TYR A 167 3.70 -3.44 14.18
CA TYR A 167 3.69 -1.97 14.09
C TYR A 167 4.47 -1.26 15.23
N GLU A 168 4.56 -1.87 16.41
CA GLU A 168 5.27 -1.31 17.57
C GLU A 168 6.78 -1.36 17.39
N THR A 169 7.31 -2.45 16.84
CA THR A 169 8.74 -2.62 16.55
C THR A 169 9.26 -1.48 15.66
N TYR A 170 8.45 -1.05 14.70
CA TYR A 170 8.78 0.03 13.76
C TYR A 170 8.21 1.41 14.17
N LYS A 171 7.62 1.50 15.37
CA LYS A 171 7.09 2.73 15.99
C LYS A 171 6.07 3.49 15.13
N TYR A 172 5.25 2.80 14.36
CA TYR A 172 4.28 3.44 13.46
C TYR A 172 3.31 4.38 14.19
N HIS A 173 2.79 3.94 15.35
CA HIS A 173 1.89 4.76 16.17
C HIS A 173 2.54 6.05 16.67
N THR A 174 3.80 5.99 17.13
CA THR A 174 4.56 7.18 17.54
C THR A 174 4.84 8.11 16.37
N LYS A 175 5.16 7.56 15.19
CA LYS A 175 5.40 8.34 13.97
C LYS A 175 4.14 9.06 13.49
N LEU A 176 2.99 8.39 13.54
CA LEU A 176 1.69 8.98 13.21
C LEU A 176 1.37 10.15 14.15
N ALA A 177 1.53 9.95 15.46
CA ALA A 177 1.33 11.01 16.44
C ALA A 177 2.26 12.21 16.23
N ALA A 178 3.54 11.96 15.92
CA ALA A 178 4.48 13.02 15.59
C ALA A 178 4.11 13.78 14.31
N ALA A 179 3.54 13.09 13.31
CA ALA A 179 3.08 13.71 12.07
C ALA A 179 1.75 14.49 12.20
N MET A 180 1.08 14.38 13.35
CA MET A 180 -0.09 15.18 13.74
C MET A 180 0.27 16.49 14.46
N ALA A 181 1.56 16.73 14.71
CA ALA A 181 2.08 17.89 15.45
C ALA A 181 2.11 19.19 14.62
#